data_AF-A3IM87-F1
#
_entry.id   AF-A3IM87-F1
#
_cell.length_a   1.000
_cell.length_b   1.000
_cell.length_c   1.000
_cell.angle_alpha   90.00
_cell.angle_beta   90.00
_cell.angle_gamma   90.00
#
_symmetry.space_group_name_H-M   'P 1'
#
loop_
_entity.id
_entity.type
_entity.pdbx_description
1 polymer ?
#
loop_
_entity_poly.entity_id
_entity_poly.type
_entity_poly.pdbx_seq_one_letter_code
_entity_poly.pdbx_strand_id
1 'polypeptide(L)'
;MSLFYQGVKVTKTRGLAGSKIVGKWKRRYRGVDTKEAWFIITNLKSLDETIDAYKKRFEIEEMFRDFKKGGYDLERTKLTGHRLSSLIILITLAYSMATFSGKIIKHKGLAKYVGRVRKNQKMQRRHSNFYIGIHGKDWVDSCDLLAVESQALMQLSPGKCAYYGQGQRAISFIKSSL
;
A
#
# COMPACT_ATOMS: atom_id res chain seq x y z
N MET A 1 -10.88 23.80 13.55
CA MET A 1 -11.43 24.92 12.76
C MET A 1 -11.21 24.65 11.29
N SER A 2 -12.11 25.09 10.42
CA SER A 2 -11.94 25.03 8.96
C SER A 2 -12.46 26.29 8.29
N LEU A 3 -11.82 26.66 7.18
CA LEU A 3 -12.18 27.77 6.32
C LEU A 3 -12.37 27.25 4.89
N PHE A 4 -13.33 27.81 4.17
CA PHE A 4 -13.56 27.51 2.77
C PHE A 4 -13.93 28.78 2.02
N TYR A 5 -12.99 29.30 1.25
CA TYR A 5 -13.17 30.49 0.42
C TYR A 5 -13.42 30.07 -1.02
N GLN A 6 -14.42 30.67 -1.66
CA GLN A 6 -14.77 30.40 -3.06
C GLN A 6 -14.49 31.63 -3.92
N GLY A 7 -14.23 31.41 -5.21
CA GLY A 7 -14.00 32.49 -6.17
C GLY A 7 -12.69 33.26 -5.96
N VAL A 8 -11.71 32.66 -5.27
CA VAL A 8 -10.43 33.29 -4.99
C VAL A 8 -9.58 33.33 -6.25
N LYS A 9 -9.19 34.52 -6.67
CA LYS A 9 -8.31 34.72 -7.82
C LYS A 9 -6.85 34.60 -7.37
N VAL A 10 -6.25 33.44 -7.59
CA VAL A 10 -4.84 33.17 -7.25
C VAL A 10 -4.02 33.06 -8.55
N THR A 11 -4.02 34.11 -9.37
CA THR A 11 -3.27 34.11 -10.64
C THR A 11 -2.61 35.45 -10.91
N LYS A 12 -1.39 35.42 -11.49
CA LYS A 12 -0.77 36.61 -12.10
C LYS A 12 -1.35 36.88 -13.49
N THR A 13 -1.79 35.85 -14.19
CA THR A 13 -2.37 35.91 -15.55
C THR A 13 -3.90 35.96 -15.49
N ARG A 14 -4.52 36.85 -16.28
CA ARG A 14 -5.98 36.98 -16.39
C ARG A 14 -6.54 35.85 -17.27
N GLY A 15 -7.73 35.31 -16.93
CA GLY A 15 -8.46 34.34 -17.77
C GLY A 15 -8.78 32.99 -17.13
N LEU A 16 -8.21 32.67 -15.96
CA LEU A 16 -8.55 31.46 -15.21
C LEU A 16 -9.72 31.72 -14.26
N ALA A 17 -10.64 30.76 -14.18
CA ALA A 17 -11.75 30.79 -13.22
C ALA A 17 -11.25 30.89 -11.77
N GLY A 18 -12.05 31.51 -10.90
CA GLY A 18 -11.72 31.62 -9.48
C GLY A 18 -11.56 30.25 -8.83
N SER A 19 -10.48 30.06 -8.09
CA SER A 19 -10.18 28.84 -7.34
C SER A 19 -10.87 28.85 -5.99
N LYS A 20 -10.92 27.69 -5.33
CA LYS A 20 -11.35 27.60 -3.94
C LYS A 20 -10.13 27.40 -3.05
N ILE A 21 -10.13 28.02 -1.87
CA ILE A 21 -9.09 27.86 -0.87
C ILE A 21 -9.70 27.22 0.38
N VAL A 22 -9.11 26.10 0.80
CA VAL A 22 -9.43 25.40 2.04
C VAL A 22 -8.33 25.67 3.06
N GLY A 23 -8.73 26.11 4.26
CA GLY A 23 -7.89 26.14 5.45
C GLY A 23 -8.36 25.07 6.44
N LYS A 24 -7.50 24.14 6.86
CA LYS A 24 -7.86 23.13 7.87
C LYS A 24 -6.82 23.02 8.96
N TRP A 25 -7.23 23.32 10.19
CA TRP A 25 -6.43 23.05 11.37
C TRP A 25 -6.72 21.63 11.86
N LYS A 26 -5.68 20.82 11.98
CA LYS A 26 -5.80 19.50 12.59
C LYS A 26 -5.99 19.67 14.10
N ARG A 27 -6.87 18.87 14.70
CA ARG A 27 -6.98 18.79 16.17
C ARG A 27 -5.72 18.12 16.73
N ARG A 28 -5.39 18.39 18.01
CA ARG A 28 -4.31 17.73 18.78
C ARG A 28 -4.15 16.27 18.36
N TYR A 29 -2.98 15.91 17.87
CA TYR A 29 -2.64 14.52 17.58
C TYR A 29 -1.57 14.06 18.54
N ARG A 30 -1.89 13.06 19.38
CA ARG A 30 -0.98 12.54 20.44
C ARG A 30 -0.40 13.64 21.35
N GLY A 31 -1.22 14.62 21.72
CA GLY A 31 -0.80 15.75 22.56
C GLY A 31 -0.01 16.83 21.83
N VAL A 32 0.30 16.65 20.55
CA VAL A 32 0.98 17.66 19.73
C VAL A 32 -0.03 18.51 18.98
N ASP A 33 0.03 19.81 19.20
CA ASP A 33 -0.69 20.81 18.41
C ASP A 33 0.06 21.08 17.11
N THR A 34 -0.64 21.04 15.99
CA THR A 34 -0.07 21.46 14.71
C THR A 34 0.02 22.99 14.71
N LYS A 35 1.24 23.53 14.64
CA LYS A 35 1.48 24.99 14.61
C LYS A 35 0.81 25.67 13.40
N GLU A 36 0.63 24.92 12.31
CA GLU A 36 0.11 25.45 11.04
C GLU A 36 -1.08 24.65 10.51
N ALA A 37 -1.92 25.32 9.74
CA ALA A 37 -3.05 24.73 9.04
C ALA A 37 -2.62 24.13 7.69
N TRP A 38 -3.42 23.21 7.17
CA TRP A 38 -3.37 22.88 5.75
C TRP A 38 -4.05 23.99 4.96
N PHE A 39 -3.30 24.63 4.07
CA PHE A 39 -3.82 25.56 3.07
C PHE A 39 -3.80 24.87 1.70
N ILE A 40 -4.98 24.66 1.12
CA ILE A 40 -5.16 23.87 -0.10
C ILE A 40 -5.91 24.72 -1.12
N ILE A 41 -5.31 24.93 -2.28
CA ILE A 41 -5.99 25.51 -3.45
C ILE A 41 -6.59 24.35 -4.25
N THR A 42 -7.87 24.45 -4.60
CA THR A 42 -8.60 23.35 -5.22
C THR A 42 -9.69 23.82 -6.17
N ASN A 43 -9.99 22.99 -7.17
CA ASN A 43 -11.16 23.10 -8.04
C ASN A 43 -12.34 22.25 -7.55
N LEU A 44 -12.16 21.41 -6.53
CA LEU A 44 -13.17 20.52 -5.96
C LEU A 44 -14.37 21.31 -5.41
N LYS A 45 -15.54 20.67 -5.30
CA LYS A 45 -16.79 21.39 -5.04
C LYS A 45 -17.00 21.67 -3.56
N SER A 46 -16.49 20.80 -2.69
CA SER A 46 -16.72 20.90 -1.25
C SER A 46 -15.43 20.82 -0.44
N LEU A 47 -15.52 21.32 0.81
CA LEU A 47 -14.48 21.18 1.81
C LEU A 47 -14.15 19.70 2.07
N ASP A 48 -15.18 18.86 2.25
CA ASP A 48 -14.99 17.45 2.59
C ASP A 48 -14.30 16.67 1.47
N GLU A 49 -14.74 16.86 0.22
CA GLU A 49 -14.09 16.28 -0.97
C GLU A 49 -12.62 16.68 -1.05
N THR A 50 -12.32 17.95 -0.77
CA THR A 50 -10.95 18.47 -0.77
C THR A 50 -10.09 17.82 0.31
N ILE A 51 -10.61 17.73 1.53
CA ILE A 51 -9.89 17.12 2.65
C ILE A 51 -9.69 15.62 2.42
N ASP A 52 -10.69 14.92 1.88
CA ASP A 52 -10.59 13.49 1.58
C ASP A 52 -9.64 13.19 0.43
N ALA A 53 -9.60 14.03 -0.60
CA ALA A 53 -8.57 13.96 -1.64
C ALA A 53 -7.17 14.24 -1.06
N TYR A 54 -7.03 15.29 -0.26
CA TYR A 54 -5.73 15.69 0.29
C TYR A 54 -5.16 14.66 1.28
N LYS A 55 -6.01 13.96 2.05
CA LYS A 55 -5.58 12.84 2.91
C LYS A 55 -4.82 11.75 2.15
N LYS A 56 -5.15 11.53 0.87
CA LYS A 56 -4.50 10.53 0.01
C LYS A 56 -3.13 10.97 -0.49
N ARG A 57 -2.72 12.23 -0.29
CA ARG A 57 -1.43 12.76 -0.76
C ARG A 57 -0.25 11.89 -0.31
N PHE A 58 -0.29 11.38 0.92
CA PHE A 58 0.79 10.57 1.49
C PHE A 58 0.85 9.13 0.94
N GLU A 59 -0.16 8.67 0.20
CA GLU A 59 -0.17 7.33 -0.40
C GLU A 59 0.96 7.18 -1.44
N ILE A 60 1.35 8.25 -2.13
CA ILE A 60 2.47 8.21 -3.09
C ILE A 60 3.82 7.99 -2.39
N GLU A 61 3.98 8.40 -1.13
CA GLU A 61 5.20 8.17 -0.37
C GLU A 61 5.39 6.69 -0.02
N GLU A 62 4.30 5.94 0.15
CA GLU A 62 4.36 4.49 0.31
C GLU A 62 4.92 3.83 -0.97
N MET A 63 4.43 4.23 -2.14
CA MET A 63 4.96 3.78 -3.43
C MET A 63 6.44 4.11 -3.59
N PHE A 64 6.87 5.35 -3.27
CA PHE A 64 8.28 5.73 -3.36
C PHE A 64 9.17 4.93 -2.41
N ARG A 65 8.70 4.63 -1.20
CA ARG A 65 9.40 3.76 -0.25
C ARG A 65 9.59 2.36 -0.83
N ASP A 66 8.52 1.80 -1.39
CA ASP A 66 8.49 0.44 -1.94
C ASP A 66 9.31 0.30 -3.23
N PHE A 67 9.45 1.36 -4.03
CA PHE A 67 10.36 1.37 -5.20
C PHE A 67 11.83 1.37 -4.78
N LYS A 68 12.14 2.02 -3.67
CA LYS A 68 13.49 2.13 -3.11
C LYS A 68 13.77 0.93 -2.18
N LYS A 69 14.56 1.15 -1.13
CA LYS A 69 14.97 0.14 -0.15
C LYS A 69 13.83 -0.56 0.59
N GLY A 70 12.60 -0.05 0.53
CA GLY A 70 11.44 -0.69 1.15
C GLY A 70 10.90 -1.89 0.38
N GLY A 71 11.27 -2.05 -0.89
CA GLY A 71 10.84 -3.16 -1.75
C GLY A 71 11.86 -3.49 -2.82
N TYR A 72 11.71 -2.89 -4.01
CA TYR A 72 12.49 -3.25 -5.20
C TYR A 72 13.95 -2.77 -5.24
N ASP A 73 14.37 -1.98 -4.24
CA ASP A 73 15.74 -1.51 -4.06
C ASP A 73 16.34 -0.80 -5.30
N LEU A 74 15.53 0.05 -5.95
CA LEU A 74 15.91 0.79 -7.15
C LEU A 74 17.25 1.53 -7.00
N GLU A 75 17.53 2.09 -5.81
CA GLU A 75 18.75 2.86 -5.53
C GLU A 75 20.04 2.02 -5.62
N ARG A 76 19.95 0.71 -5.35
CA ARG A 76 21.11 -0.20 -5.47
C ARG A 76 21.57 -0.39 -6.91
N THR A 77 20.67 -0.24 -7.89
CA THR A 77 20.97 -0.45 -9.31
C THR A 77 21.91 0.60 -9.90
N LYS A 78 21.98 1.79 -9.27
CA LYS A 78 22.78 2.95 -9.73
C LYS A 78 22.53 3.34 -11.21
N LEU A 79 21.41 2.95 -11.79
CA LEU A 79 21.08 3.25 -13.18
C LEU A 79 20.75 4.74 -13.36
N THR A 80 21.05 5.26 -14.55
CA THR A 80 20.79 6.65 -14.95
C THR A 80 20.22 6.70 -16.37
N GLY A 81 19.70 7.87 -16.77
CA GLY A 81 19.19 8.11 -18.13
C GLY A 81 18.08 7.13 -18.56
N HIS A 82 18.10 6.71 -19.82
CA HIS A 82 17.07 5.83 -20.39
C HIS A 82 16.93 4.49 -19.66
N ARG A 83 18.03 3.91 -19.16
CA ARG A 83 17.98 2.64 -18.43
C ARG A 83 17.19 2.74 -17.13
N LEU A 84 17.34 3.86 -16.41
CA LEU A 84 16.56 4.14 -15.21
C LEU A 84 15.07 4.31 -15.56
N SER A 85 14.75 5.07 -16.59
CA SER A 85 13.36 5.26 -17.03
C SER A 85 12.68 3.93 -17.39
N SER A 86 13.36 3.08 -18.15
CA SER A 86 12.84 1.74 -18.50
C SER A 86 12.62 0.88 -17.25
N LEU A 87 13.56 0.88 -16.30
CA LEU A 87 13.40 0.13 -15.05
C LEU A 87 12.23 0.66 -14.20
N ILE A 88 12.04 1.98 -14.13
CA ILE A 88 10.90 2.57 -13.41
C ILE A 88 9.57 2.12 -14.00
N ILE A 89 9.46 2.03 -15.33
CA ILE A 89 8.25 1.52 -15.99
C ILE A 89 7.98 0.06 -15.56
N LEU A 90 9.01 -0.79 -15.62
CA LEU A 90 8.90 -2.20 -15.22
C LEU A 90 8.53 -2.34 -13.74
N ILE A 91 9.18 -1.58 -12.85
CA ILE A 91 8.87 -1.56 -11.42
C ILE A 91 7.43 -1.09 -11.18
N THR A 92 6.94 -0.10 -11.92
CA THR A 92 5.58 0.41 -11.77
C THR A 92 4.53 -0.65 -12.13
N LEU A 93 4.77 -1.41 -13.21
CA LEU A 93 3.91 -2.53 -13.59
C LEU A 93 3.95 -3.64 -12.53
N ALA A 94 5.15 -4.05 -12.11
CA ALA A 94 5.33 -5.07 -11.09
C ALA A 94 4.69 -4.68 -9.74
N TYR A 95 4.85 -3.42 -9.32
CA TYR A 95 4.24 -2.86 -8.11
C TYR A 95 2.71 -2.90 -8.20
N SER A 96 2.15 -2.57 -9.36
CA SER A 96 0.71 -2.59 -9.60
C SER A 96 0.16 -4.02 -9.49
N MET A 97 0.83 -4.98 -10.14
CA MET A 97 0.48 -6.40 -10.05
C MET A 97 0.53 -6.89 -8.60
N ALA A 98 1.65 -6.71 -7.89
CA ALA A 98 1.78 -7.11 -6.49
C ALA A 98 0.74 -6.43 -5.59
N THR A 99 0.43 -5.16 -5.84
CA THR A 99 -0.61 -4.43 -5.10
C THR A 99 -2.00 -5.03 -5.33
N PHE A 100 -2.34 -5.40 -6.56
CA PHE A 100 -3.62 -6.06 -6.87
C PHE A 100 -3.69 -7.45 -6.26
N SER A 101 -2.67 -8.28 -6.43
CA SER A 101 -2.60 -9.61 -5.84
C SER A 101 -2.74 -9.54 -4.31
N GLY A 102 -2.01 -8.64 -3.67
CA GLY A 102 -2.12 -8.43 -2.23
C GLY A 102 -3.48 -7.91 -1.75
N LYS A 103 -4.17 -7.09 -2.56
CA LYS A 103 -5.54 -6.68 -2.29
C LYS A 103 -6.50 -7.87 -2.35
N ILE A 104 -6.37 -8.73 -3.36
CA ILE A 104 -7.18 -9.95 -3.51
C ILE A 104 -6.93 -10.91 -2.34
N ILE A 105 -5.67 -11.16 -1.98
CA ILE A 105 -5.28 -12.01 -0.83
C ILE A 105 -5.90 -11.50 0.47
N LYS A 106 -5.86 -10.17 0.71
CA LYS A 106 -6.51 -9.56 1.88
C LYS A 106 -8.03 -9.73 1.85
N HIS A 107 -8.65 -9.54 0.69
CA HIS A 107 -10.10 -9.67 0.55
C HIS A 107 -10.57 -11.12 0.82
N LYS A 108 -9.80 -12.11 0.38
CA LYS A 108 -10.01 -13.54 0.69
C LYS A 108 -9.72 -13.92 2.16
N GLY A 109 -9.26 -12.98 3.00
CA GLY A 109 -8.92 -13.24 4.41
C GLY A 109 -7.63 -14.05 4.60
N LEU A 110 -6.79 -14.16 3.58
CA LEU A 110 -5.60 -15.02 3.55
C LEU A 110 -4.31 -14.32 3.99
N ALA A 111 -4.36 -13.00 4.23
CA ALA A 111 -3.19 -12.22 4.66
C ALA A 111 -2.53 -12.73 5.95
N LYS A 112 -3.23 -13.53 6.76
CA LYS A 112 -2.69 -14.16 7.98
C LYS A 112 -1.62 -15.23 7.70
N TYR A 113 -1.58 -15.79 6.49
CA TYR A 113 -0.62 -16.83 6.11
C TYR A 113 0.70 -16.25 5.59
N VAL A 114 0.65 -15.05 5.01
CA VAL A 114 1.79 -14.43 4.30
C VAL A 114 2.32 -13.18 5.01
N GLY A 115 1.62 -12.70 6.03
CA GLY A 115 2.00 -11.52 6.78
C GLY A 115 1.73 -11.68 8.27
N ARG A 116 2.34 -10.80 9.08
CA ARG A 116 2.20 -10.88 10.52
C ARG A 116 0.77 -10.57 10.96
N VAL A 117 0.14 -11.53 11.64
CA VAL A 117 -1.21 -11.37 12.21
C VAL A 117 -1.21 -10.25 13.25
N ARG A 118 -2.27 -9.45 13.26
CA ARG A 118 -2.47 -8.43 14.31
C ARG A 118 -2.69 -9.13 15.65
N LYS A 119 -1.87 -8.82 16.65
CA LYS A 119 -2.06 -9.34 18.02
C LYS A 119 -3.31 -8.74 18.69
N ASN A 120 -3.59 -7.45 18.46
CA ASN A 120 -4.72 -6.72 19.06
C ASN A 120 -5.48 -5.90 18.01
N GLN A 121 -6.79 -5.71 18.20
CA GLN A 121 -7.64 -4.92 17.30
C GLN A 121 -7.20 -3.44 17.18
N LYS A 122 -6.59 -2.88 18.23
CA LYS A 122 -6.02 -1.52 18.24
C LYS A 122 -4.73 -1.38 17.41
N MET A 123 -4.15 -2.49 16.93
CA MET A 123 -2.90 -2.45 16.19
C MET A 123 -3.15 -2.04 14.73
N GLN A 124 -2.40 -1.05 14.26
CA GLN A 124 -2.49 -0.55 12.89
C GLN A 124 -2.16 -1.64 11.86
N ARG A 125 -2.58 -1.42 10.61
CA ARG A 125 -2.25 -2.32 9.49
C ARG A 125 -0.73 -2.24 9.32
N ARG A 126 -0.02 -3.37 9.48
CA ARG A 126 1.45 -3.40 9.41
C ARG A 126 1.98 -3.55 7.99
N HIS A 127 1.21 -4.18 7.11
CA HIS A 127 1.66 -4.52 5.77
C HIS A 127 0.75 -3.87 4.71
N SER A 128 1.37 -3.19 3.74
CA SER A 128 0.72 -2.63 2.55
C SER A 128 0.11 -3.75 1.69
N ASN A 129 -0.67 -3.40 0.67
CA ASN A 129 -1.15 -4.42 -0.27
C ASN A 129 0.02 -4.98 -1.08
N PHE A 130 0.90 -4.11 -1.56
CA PHE A 130 2.17 -4.46 -2.19
C PHE A 130 2.95 -5.54 -1.42
N TYR A 131 3.20 -5.29 -0.12
CA TYR A 131 3.93 -6.24 0.73
C TYR A 131 3.25 -7.62 0.79
N ILE A 132 1.93 -7.65 0.98
CA ILE A 132 1.18 -8.92 1.01
C ILE A 132 1.22 -9.63 -0.34
N GLY A 133 1.26 -8.90 -1.46
CA GLY A 133 1.42 -9.48 -2.79
C GLY A 133 2.76 -10.17 -2.98
N ILE A 134 3.87 -9.45 -2.69
CA ILE A 134 5.23 -10.01 -2.77
C ILE A 134 5.36 -11.23 -1.87
N HIS A 135 5.00 -11.09 -0.59
CA HIS A 135 5.11 -12.21 0.35
C HIS A 135 4.19 -13.38 0.00
N GLY A 136 3.06 -13.12 -0.66
CA GLY A 136 2.22 -14.18 -1.22
C GLY A 136 2.92 -14.96 -2.32
N LYS A 137 3.60 -14.26 -3.23
CA LYS A 137 4.40 -14.88 -4.29
C LYS A 137 5.55 -15.69 -3.71
N ASP A 138 6.35 -15.09 -2.82
CA ASP A 138 7.48 -15.75 -2.17
C ASP A 138 7.06 -17.00 -1.41
N TRP A 139 5.91 -16.95 -0.72
CA TRP A 139 5.40 -18.10 0.03
C TRP A 139 4.98 -19.25 -0.89
N VAL A 140 4.24 -18.96 -1.96
CA VAL A 140 3.85 -19.97 -2.96
C VAL A 140 5.09 -20.58 -3.60
N ASP A 141 6.05 -19.75 -4.01
CA ASP A 141 7.27 -20.22 -4.68
C ASP A 141 8.13 -21.08 -3.74
N SER A 142 8.22 -20.72 -2.45
CA SER A 142 8.91 -21.52 -1.45
C SER A 142 8.22 -22.87 -1.20
N CYS A 143 6.88 -22.88 -1.17
CA CYS A 143 6.11 -24.12 -1.01
C CYS A 143 6.20 -25.03 -2.23
N ASP A 144 6.21 -24.47 -3.44
CA ASP A 144 6.41 -25.24 -4.67
C ASP A 144 7.84 -25.79 -4.74
N LEU A 145 8.85 -25.01 -4.34
CA LEU A 145 10.26 -25.43 -4.32
C LEU A 145 10.54 -26.56 -3.33
N LEU A 146 9.93 -26.50 -2.14
CA LEU A 146 10.16 -27.44 -1.03
C LEU A 146 9.00 -28.43 -0.85
N ALA A 147 8.27 -28.73 -1.93
CA ALA A 147 7.07 -29.54 -1.87
C ALA A 147 7.33 -30.95 -1.31
N VAL A 148 8.45 -31.56 -1.70
CA VAL A 148 8.82 -32.92 -1.28
C VAL A 148 9.18 -32.95 0.20
N GLU A 149 10.06 -32.04 0.63
CA GLU A 149 10.55 -31.95 2.01
C GLU A 149 9.41 -31.56 2.96
N SER A 150 8.57 -30.60 2.56
CA SER A 150 7.42 -30.18 3.36
C SER A 150 6.41 -31.33 3.53
N GLN A 151 6.17 -32.13 2.49
CA GLN A 151 5.31 -33.31 2.59
C GLN A 151 5.89 -34.37 3.53
N ALA A 152 7.19 -34.65 3.44
CA ALA A 152 7.87 -35.59 4.34
C ALA A 152 7.78 -35.13 5.81
N LEU A 153 8.00 -33.83 6.08
CA LEU A 153 7.86 -33.26 7.42
C LEU A 153 6.42 -33.33 7.95
N MET A 154 5.42 -33.11 7.11
CA MET A 154 4.01 -33.21 7.49
C MET A 154 3.62 -34.63 7.90
N GLN A 155 4.20 -35.65 7.25
CA GLN A 155 3.96 -37.06 7.58
C GLN A 155 4.46 -37.46 8.97
N LEU A 156 5.49 -36.78 9.50
CA LEU A 156 6.01 -37.03 10.86
C LEU A 156 5.05 -36.59 11.98
N SER A 157 4.02 -35.80 11.66
CA SER A 157 3.11 -35.21 12.65
C SER A 157 1.63 -35.32 12.23
N PRO A 158 1.11 -36.55 12.09
CA PRO A 158 -0.23 -36.79 11.54
C PRO A 158 -1.36 -36.13 12.34
N GLY A 159 -1.18 -35.92 13.66
CA GLY A 159 -2.12 -35.17 14.50
C GLY A 159 -2.33 -33.70 14.12
N LYS A 160 -1.54 -33.17 13.18
CA LYS A 160 -1.66 -31.80 12.65
C LYS A 160 -2.18 -31.74 11.20
N CYS A 161 -2.55 -32.87 10.59
CA CYS A 161 -3.02 -32.94 9.20
C CYS A 161 -4.11 -31.93 8.85
N ALA A 162 -5.08 -31.70 9.74
CA ALA A 162 -6.13 -30.71 9.51
C ALA A 162 -5.58 -29.29 9.29
N TYR A 163 -4.54 -28.90 10.04
CA TYR A 163 -3.88 -27.60 9.90
C TYR A 163 -3.06 -27.51 8.61
N TYR A 164 -2.35 -28.59 8.24
CA TYR A 164 -1.63 -28.67 6.98
C TYR A 164 -2.56 -28.52 5.78
N GLY A 165 -3.70 -29.23 5.79
CA GLY A 165 -4.72 -29.11 4.74
C GLY A 165 -5.37 -27.72 4.66
N GLN A 166 -5.46 -26.97 5.77
CA GLN A 166 -5.86 -25.57 5.73
C GLN A 166 -4.78 -24.69 5.07
N GLY A 167 -3.51 -24.94 5.38
CA GLY A 167 -2.37 -24.24 4.77
C GLY A 167 -2.27 -24.48 3.27
N GLN A 168 -2.38 -25.73 2.82
CA GLN A 168 -2.37 -26.10 1.40
C GLN A 168 -3.53 -25.47 0.62
N ARG A 169 -4.73 -25.42 1.22
CA ARG A 169 -5.87 -24.67 0.65
C ARG A 169 -5.60 -23.17 0.58
N ALA A 170 -4.96 -22.59 1.59
CA ALA A 170 -4.58 -21.19 1.55
C ALA A 170 -3.57 -20.92 0.41
N ILE A 171 -2.57 -21.79 0.22
CA ILE A 171 -1.60 -21.71 -0.87
C ILE A 171 -2.31 -21.73 -2.23
N SER A 172 -3.24 -22.66 -2.46
CA SER A 172 -3.95 -22.72 -3.75
C SER A 172 -4.77 -21.46 -4.03
N PHE A 173 -5.46 -20.93 -3.02
CA PHE A 173 -6.18 -19.67 -3.16
C PHE A 173 -5.26 -18.47 -3.38
N ILE A 174 -4.09 -18.43 -2.74
CA ILE A 174 -3.10 -17.37 -2.99
C ILE A 174 -2.55 -17.49 -4.40
N LYS A 175 -2.20 -18.70 -4.86
CA LYS A 175 -1.74 -18.97 -6.23
C LYS A 175 -2.74 -18.49 -7.30
N SER A 176 -4.05 -18.66 -7.06
CA SER A 176 -5.10 -18.10 -7.93
C SER A 176 -5.24 -16.57 -7.91
N SER A 177 -4.50 -15.88 -7.04
CA SER A 177 -4.55 -14.43 -6.83
C SER A 177 -3.27 -13.73 -7.27
N LEU A 178 -2.25 -14.48 -7.71
CA LEU A 178 -0.95 -13.97 -8.15
C LEU A 178 -0.99 -13.60 -9.63
#